data_AF-A0A0R2L672-F1
#
_entry.id   AF-A0A0R2L672-F1
#
_cell.length_a   1.000
_cell.length_b   1.000
_cell.length_c   1.000
_cell.angle_alpha   90.00
_cell.angle_beta   90.00
_cell.angle_gamma   90.00
#
_symmetry.space_group_name_H-M   'P 1'
#
loop_
_entity.id
_entity.type
_entity.pdbx_description
1 polymer ?
#
loop_
_entity_poly.entity_id
_entity_poly.type
_entity_poly.pdbx_seq_one_letter_code
_entity_poly.pdbx_strand_id
1 'polypeptide(L)'
;MLEKFNRFLDDEQQLIFQMAEIFVNSAEKSISINYLQKELGISRHQVLTVFDSLEFIIETGDMTNVNTMYNGQGLLTVQGLNTGYLKLILKTMAIKSVRLNILLNMYLGIYGSTTQFLTQFGISRATYYRNIRRIHHIISEYFIGKRRRNEAEIR
;
A
#
# COMPACT_ATOMS: atom_id res chain seq x y z
N MET A 1 8.73 -6.85 9.06
CA MET A 1 7.44 -6.44 9.68
C MET A 1 6.61 -5.61 8.69
N LEU A 2 7.22 -4.60 8.06
CA LEU A 2 6.60 -3.76 7.01
C LEU A 2 6.08 -4.56 5.81
N GLU A 3 6.91 -5.44 5.24
CA GLU A 3 6.52 -6.30 4.11
C GLU A 3 5.28 -7.16 4.40
N LYS A 4 5.14 -7.62 5.65
CA LYS A 4 3.99 -8.42 6.07
C LYS A 4 2.70 -7.59 6.17
N PHE A 5 2.83 -6.36 6.65
CA PHE A 5 1.72 -5.40 6.78
C PHE A 5 1.30 -4.86 5.40
N ASN A 6 2.23 -4.71 4.48
CA ASN A 6 1.98 -4.23 3.12
C ASN A 6 0.87 -5.05 2.44
N ARG A 7 0.85 -6.38 2.64
CA ARG A 7 -0.16 -7.28 2.05
C ARG A 7 -1.61 -6.94 2.44
N PHE A 8 -1.83 -6.27 3.57
CA PHE A 8 -3.15 -5.83 4.02
C PHE A 8 -3.59 -4.50 3.43
N LEU A 9 -2.70 -3.76 2.77
CA LEU A 9 -3.07 -2.59 1.98
C LEU A 9 -3.78 -3.02 0.69
N ASP A 10 -4.45 -2.08 0.02
CA ASP A 10 -5.02 -2.35 -1.31
C ASP A 10 -3.90 -2.53 -2.35
N ASP A 11 -4.18 -3.21 -3.46
CA ASP A 11 -3.11 -3.64 -4.39
C ASP A 11 -2.38 -2.45 -5.02
N GLU A 12 -3.11 -1.38 -5.38
CA GLU A 12 -2.53 -0.12 -5.82
C GLU A 12 -1.64 0.51 -4.73
N GLN A 13 -2.07 0.41 -3.47
CA GLN A 13 -1.33 0.99 -2.37
C GLN A 13 -0.01 0.25 -2.13
N GLN A 14 -0.02 -1.07 -2.30
CA GLN A 14 1.19 -1.89 -2.23
C GLN A 14 2.20 -1.49 -3.30
N LEU A 15 1.74 -1.23 -4.52
CA LEU A 15 2.62 -0.83 -5.64
C LEU A 15 3.30 0.51 -5.39
N ILE A 16 2.58 1.50 -4.84
CA ILE A 16 3.15 2.80 -4.50
C ILE A 16 4.22 2.65 -3.41
N PHE A 17 3.93 1.86 -2.36
CA PHE A 17 4.90 1.63 -1.29
C PHE A 17 6.16 0.91 -1.83
N GLN A 18 5.99 -0.12 -2.65
CA GLN A 18 7.09 -0.82 -3.31
C GLN A 18 7.90 0.11 -4.23
N MET A 19 7.24 0.96 -5.01
CA MET A 19 7.92 1.96 -5.84
C MET A 19 8.74 2.93 -4.98
N ALA A 20 8.17 3.41 -3.87
CA ALA A 20 8.88 4.28 -2.93
C ALA A 20 10.11 3.58 -2.33
N GLU A 21 10.00 2.29 -1.96
CA GLU A 21 11.12 1.49 -1.47
C GLU A 21 12.24 1.38 -2.53
N ILE A 22 11.88 1.14 -3.80
CA ILE A 22 12.84 1.10 -4.90
C ILE A 22 13.60 2.43 -5.01
N PHE A 23 12.91 3.57 -4.97
CA PHE A 23 13.57 4.89 -5.02
C PHE A 23 14.44 5.17 -3.79
N VAL A 24 14.04 4.75 -2.60
CA VAL A 24 14.85 4.90 -1.38
C VAL A 24 16.13 4.07 -1.45
N ASN A 25 16.04 2.84 -1.98
CA ASN A 25 17.16 1.90 -2.04
C ASN A 25 18.07 2.10 -3.27
N SER A 26 17.58 2.76 -4.33
CA SER A 26 18.39 3.04 -5.52
C SER A 26 19.41 4.15 -5.27
N ALA A 27 20.64 3.95 -5.74
CA ALA A 27 21.70 4.96 -5.68
C ALA A 27 21.46 6.10 -6.68
N GLU A 28 20.94 5.79 -7.87
CA GLU A 28 20.86 6.75 -8.99
C GLU A 28 19.68 7.72 -8.87
N LYS A 29 18.68 7.42 -8.03
CA LYS A 29 17.43 8.19 -7.79
C LYS A 29 16.59 8.54 -9.02
N SER A 30 17.13 8.33 -10.22
CA SER A 30 16.50 8.36 -11.52
C SER A 30 16.44 6.93 -12.04
N ILE A 31 15.25 6.46 -12.36
CA ILE A 31 14.98 5.06 -12.66
C ILE A 31 14.14 5.00 -13.94
N SER A 32 14.52 4.11 -14.84
CA SER A 32 13.76 3.91 -16.07
C SER A 32 12.40 3.24 -15.82
N ILE A 33 11.39 3.63 -16.58
CA ILE A 33 10.08 2.97 -16.57
C ILE A 33 10.24 1.47 -16.84
N ASN A 34 11.10 1.09 -17.79
CA ASN A 34 11.32 -0.31 -18.13
C ASN A 34 11.85 -1.13 -16.95
N TYR A 35 12.69 -0.53 -16.10
CA TYR A 35 13.16 -1.16 -14.88
C TYR A 35 12.00 -1.34 -13.89
N LEU A 36 11.22 -0.28 -13.63
CA LEU A 36 10.07 -0.34 -12.72
C LEU A 36 9.00 -1.34 -13.16
N GLN A 37 8.76 -1.46 -14.48
CA GLN A 37 7.84 -2.48 -15.01
C GLN A 37 8.29 -3.90 -14.65
N LYS A 38 9.60 -4.17 -14.71
CA LYS A 38 10.16 -5.48 -14.38
C LYS A 38 10.11 -5.76 -12.88
N GLU A 39 10.51 -4.79 -12.06
CA GLU A 39 10.53 -4.94 -10.60
C GLU A 39 9.13 -5.05 -9.99
N LEU A 40 8.17 -4.29 -10.51
CA LEU A 40 6.79 -4.28 -9.99
C LEU A 40 5.87 -5.27 -10.70
N GLY A 41 6.28 -5.82 -11.85
CA GLY A 41 5.47 -6.75 -12.64
C GLY A 41 4.21 -6.10 -13.25
N ILE A 42 4.27 -4.82 -13.61
CA ILE A 42 3.13 -4.03 -14.10
C ILE A 42 3.39 -3.40 -15.48
N SER A 43 2.32 -2.97 -16.14
CA SER A 43 2.40 -2.25 -17.42
C SER A 43 2.97 -0.83 -17.26
N ARG A 44 3.48 -0.26 -18.36
CA ARG A 44 3.94 1.14 -18.40
C ARG A 44 2.87 2.13 -17.90
N HIS A 45 1.62 1.95 -18.32
CA HIS A 45 0.52 2.80 -17.87
C HIS A 45 0.39 2.75 -16.34
N GLN A 46 0.41 1.55 -15.76
CA GLN A 46 0.33 1.39 -14.31
C GLN A 46 1.55 1.98 -13.59
N VAL A 47 2.77 1.87 -14.14
CA VAL A 47 3.94 2.55 -13.56
C VAL A 47 3.70 4.06 -13.44
N LEU A 48 3.19 4.69 -14.49
CA LEU A 48 2.89 6.13 -14.48
C LEU A 48 1.80 6.47 -13.46
N THR A 49 0.69 5.71 -13.44
CA THR A 49 -0.38 5.92 -12.45
C THR A 49 0.12 5.78 -11.01
N VAL A 50 0.98 4.80 -10.75
CA VAL A 50 1.58 4.60 -9.42
C VAL A 50 2.54 5.74 -9.08
N PHE A 51 3.31 6.24 -10.05
CA PHE A 51 4.20 7.37 -9.86
C PHE A 51 3.44 8.67 -9.58
N ASP A 52 2.38 8.97 -10.34
CA ASP A 52 1.52 10.13 -10.12
C ASP A 52 0.88 10.07 -8.72
N SER A 53 0.49 8.87 -8.28
CA SER A 53 -0.05 8.66 -6.93
C SER A 53 0.99 8.85 -5.83
N LEU A 54 2.24 8.46 -6.09
CA LEU A 54 3.37 8.69 -5.18
C LEU A 54 3.68 10.18 -5.06
N GLU A 55 3.73 10.89 -6.19
CA GLU A 55 3.90 12.34 -6.26
C GLU A 55 2.81 13.06 -5.47
N PHE A 56 1.54 12.69 -5.68
CA PHE A 56 0.42 13.24 -4.90
C PHE A 56 0.57 13.00 -3.38
N ILE A 57 1.04 11.83 -2.96
CA ILE A 57 1.29 11.54 -1.53
C ILE A 57 2.45 12.36 -0.97
N ILE A 58 3.49 12.61 -1.77
CA ILE A 58 4.63 13.45 -1.42
C ILE A 58 4.17 14.91 -1.23
N GLU A 59 3.43 15.44 -2.19
CA GLU A 59 2.90 16.81 -2.17
C GLU A 59 1.94 17.04 -1.00
N THR A 60 0.99 16.12 -0.80
CA THR A 60 -0.02 16.24 0.27
C THR A 60 0.50 15.81 1.65
N GLY A 61 1.63 15.11 1.69
CA GLY A 61 2.25 14.57 2.90
C GLY A 61 3.26 15.50 3.57
N ASP A 62 3.37 16.77 3.15
CA ASP A 62 4.32 17.76 3.69
C ASP A 62 5.79 17.29 3.57
N MET A 63 6.12 16.56 2.51
CA MET A 63 7.47 16.08 2.23
C MET A 63 8.25 17.11 1.43
N THR A 64 8.39 18.32 1.97
CA THR A 64 8.90 19.54 1.28
C THR A 64 10.30 19.43 0.67
N ASN A 65 11.11 18.46 1.09
CA ASN A 65 12.46 18.22 0.55
C ASN A 65 12.51 17.11 -0.51
N VAL A 66 11.35 16.59 -0.92
CA VAL A 66 11.27 15.52 -1.92
C VAL A 66 10.81 16.11 -3.25
N ASN A 67 11.63 15.93 -4.28
CA ASN A 67 11.33 16.41 -5.63
C ASN A 67 11.11 15.21 -6.55
N THR A 68 9.97 15.21 -7.25
CA THR A 68 9.58 14.22 -8.25
C THR A 68 9.67 14.83 -9.65
N MET A 69 10.08 14.04 -10.64
CA MET A 69 10.10 14.49 -12.03
C MET A 69 9.97 13.32 -13.00
N TYR A 70 9.14 13.49 -14.03
CA TYR A 70 9.13 12.64 -15.22
C TYR A 70 9.68 13.41 -16.42
N ASN A 71 10.71 12.88 -17.07
CA ASN A 71 11.39 13.58 -18.17
C ASN A 71 10.73 13.41 -19.56
N GLY A 72 9.58 12.74 -19.66
CA GLY A 72 8.91 12.44 -20.93
C GLY A 72 9.58 11.35 -21.79
N GLN A 73 10.85 11.03 -21.53
CA GLN A 73 11.65 10.05 -22.28
C GLN A 73 11.73 8.68 -21.59
N GLY A 74 10.97 8.49 -20.51
CA GLY A 74 10.89 7.21 -19.80
C GLY A 74 11.79 7.09 -18.57
N LEU A 75 12.30 8.20 -18.02
CA LEU A 75 12.99 8.23 -16.73
C LEU A 75 12.13 8.97 -15.70
N LEU A 76 11.99 8.35 -14.53
CA LEU A 76 11.31 8.88 -13.35
C LEU A 76 12.36 9.18 -12.28
N THR A 77 12.35 10.38 -11.72
CA THR A 77 13.31 10.82 -10.70
C THR A 77 12.58 11.14 -9.41
N VAL A 78 13.11 10.65 -8.28
CA VAL A 78 12.65 11.01 -6.93
C VAL A 78 13.87 11.33 -6.07
N GLN A 79 14.10 12.62 -5.81
CA GLN A 79 15.21 13.10 -4.98
C GLN A 79 14.73 13.43 -3.57
N GLY A 80 15.58 13.23 -2.56
CA GLY A 80 15.28 13.57 -1.17
C GLY A 80 14.43 12.54 -0.41
N LEU A 81 13.85 11.55 -1.11
CA LEU A 81 13.10 10.46 -0.47
C LEU A 81 14.05 9.56 0.33
N ASN A 82 13.69 9.31 1.60
CA ASN A 82 14.49 8.54 2.54
C ASN A 82 13.61 7.58 3.37
N THR A 83 14.24 6.75 4.19
CA THR A 83 13.57 5.75 5.02
C THR A 83 12.61 6.35 6.07
N GLY A 84 12.83 7.60 6.50
CA GLY A 84 11.91 8.33 7.36
C GLY A 84 10.57 8.60 6.66
N TYR A 85 10.63 9.03 5.39
CA TYR A 85 9.44 9.28 4.57
C TYR A 85 8.66 8.01 4.21
N LEU A 86 9.30 6.84 4.13
CA LEU A 86 8.59 5.57 3.91
C LEU A 86 7.52 5.30 4.99
N LYS A 87 7.81 5.61 6.25
CA LYS A 87 6.84 5.46 7.34
C LYS A 87 5.63 6.38 7.16
N LEU A 88 5.88 7.60 6.69
CA LEU A 88 4.83 8.58 6.44
C LEU A 88 3.96 8.17 5.25
N ILE A 89 4.59 7.75 4.15
CA ILE A 89 3.91 7.18 2.98
C ILE A 89 3.02 6.03 3.45
N LEU A 90 3.59 5.03 4.14
CA LEU A 90 2.86 3.87 4.61
C LEU A 90 1.66 4.26 5.48
N LYS A 91 1.83 5.20 6.41
CA LYS A 91 0.74 5.67 7.27
C LYS A 91 -0.39 6.28 6.44
N THR A 92 -0.05 7.12 5.46
CA THR A 92 -1.03 7.72 4.54
C THR A 92 -1.77 6.66 3.73
N MET A 93 -1.06 5.63 3.26
CA MET A 93 -1.66 4.49 2.55
C MET A 93 -2.60 3.68 3.43
N ALA A 94 -2.13 3.35 4.65
CA ALA A 94 -2.87 2.57 5.63
C ALA A 94 -4.20 3.23 5.99
N ILE A 95 -4.21 4.54 6.23
CA ILE A 95 -5.43 5.30 6.56
C ILE A 95 -6.46 5.18 5.43
N LYS A 96 -6.02 5.25 4.17
CA LYS A 96 -6.90 5.19 3.01
C LYS A 96 -7.27 3.76 2.58
N SER A 97 -6.61 2.74 3.10
CA SER A 97 -6.78 1.36 2.66
C SER A 97 -8.13 0.78 3.05
N VAL A 98 -8.94 0.41 2.06
CA VAL A 98 -10.21 -0.25 2.29
C VAL A 98 -9.98 -1.61 2.94
N ARG A 99 -9.07 -2.42 2.40
CA ARG A 99 -8.76 -3.75 2.93
C ARG A 99 -8.29 -3.70 4.39
N LEU A 100 -7.38 -2.80 4.73
CA LEU A 100 -6.94 -2.66 6.11
C LEU A 100 -8.06 -2.17 7.03
N ASN A 101 -8.86 -1.20 6.60
CA ASN A 101 -9.97 -0.70 7.40
C ASN A 101 -11.06 -1.76 7.60
N ILE A 102 -11.28 -2.66 6.63
CA ILE A 102 -12.14 -3.83 6.80
C ILE A 102 -11.57 -4.77 7.86
N LEU A 103 -10.26 -5.05 7.83
CA LEU A 103 -9.60 -5.85 8.88
C LEU A 103 -9.85 -5.25 10.27
N LEU A 104 -9.62 -3.95 10.43
CA LEU A 104 -9.85 -3.23 11.69
C LEU A 104 -11.32 -3.28 12.11
N ASN A 105 -12.25 -3.14 11.18
CA ASN A 105 -13.69 -3.27 11.44
C ASN A 105 -14.05 -4.67 11.93
N MET A 106 -13.52 -5.72 11.30
CA MET A 106 -13.81 -7.11 11.64
C MET A 106 -13.31 -7.50 13.04
N TYR A 107 -12.08 -7.11 13.40
CA TYR A 107 -11.43 -7.60 14.61
C TYR A 107 -11.58 -6.65 15.81
N LEU A 108 -11.74 -5.35 15.56
CA LEU A 108 -11.78 -4.33 16.62
C LEU A 108 -13.11 -3.57 16.66
N GLY A 109 -14.03 -3.80 15.72
CA GLY A 109 -15.31 -3.08 15.66
C GLY A 109 -15.19 -1.59 15.30
N ILE A 110 -14.01 -1.14 14.86
CA ILE A 110 -13.78 0.25 14.44
C ILE A 110 -14.69 0.55 13.24
N TYR A 111 -15.30 1.74 13.20
CA TYR A 111 -16.30 2.16 12.20
C TYR A 111 -17.69 1.49 12.32
N GLY A 112 -17.95 0.77 13.41
CA GLY A 112 -19.29 0.30 13.76
C GLY A 112 -19.78 -0.90 12.94
N SER A 113 -21.09 -0.99 12.74
CA SER A 113 -21.73 -2.09 11.99
C SER A 113 -21.29 -2.13 10.54
N THR A 114 -21.42 -3.29 9.88
CA THR A 114 -21.10 -3.42 8.45
C THR A 114 -21.84 -2.38 7.60
N THR A 115 -23.11 -2.09 7.89
CA THR A 115 -23.87 -1.08 7.14
C THR A 115 -23.25 0.32 7.29
N GLN A 116 -22.86 0.71 8.52
CA GLN A 116 -22.20 1.99 8.77
C GLN A 116 -20.85 2.07 8.05
N PHE A 117 -20.05 1.00 8.09
CA PHE A 117 -18.79 0.91 7.37
C PHE A 117 -18.98 1.11 5.86
N LEU A 118 -19.92 0.38 5.25
CA LEU A 118 -20.17 0.46 3.81
C LEU A 118 -20.58 1.86 3.37
N THR A 119 -21.43 2.54 4.16
CA THR A 119 -21.83 3.92 3.90
C THR A 119 -20.65 4.88 4.04
N GLN A 120 -19.85 4.75 5.10
CA GLN A 120 -18.72 5.64 5.36
C GLN A 120 -17.63 5.53 4.29
N PHE A 121 -17.28 4.31 3.87
CA PHE A 121 -16.23 4.06 2.88
C PHE A 121 -16.76 4.06 1.43
N GLY A 122 -18.06 4.21 1.22
CA GLY A 122 -18.66 4.28 -0.12
C GLY A 122 -18.47 3.01 -0.96
N ILE A 123 -18.34 1.83 -0.34
CA ILE A 123 -18.09 0.57 -1.05
C ILE A 123 -19.32 -0.34 -1.07
N SER A 124 -19.42 -1.16 -2.11
CA SER A 124 -20.47 -2.18 -2.21
C SER A 124 -20.23 -3.34 -1.23
N ARG A 125 -21.32 -4.03 -0.84
CA ARG A 125 -21.24 -5.31 -0.10
C ARG A 125 -20.35 -6.33 -0.81
N ALA A 126 -20.43 -6.40 -2.14
CA ALA A 126 -19.61 -7.32 -2.92
C ALA A 126 -18.12 -7.01 -2.83
N THR A 127 -17.75 -5.73 -2.82
CA THR A 127 -16.35 -5.28 -2.61
C THR A 127 -15.88 -5.61 -1.19
N TYR A 128 -16.73 -5.40 -0.20
CA TYR A 128 -16.43 -5.72 1.20
C TYR A 128 -16.11 -7.21 1.39
N TYR A 129 -17.01 -8.11 0.95
CA TYR A 129 -16.80 -9.55 1.10
C TYR A 129 -15.64 -10.10 0.25
N ARG A 130 -15.34 -9.49 -0.92
CA ARG A 130 -14.13 -9.82 -1.67
C ARG A 130 -12.86 -9.54 -0.86
N ASN A 131 -12.81 -8.39 -0.19
CA ASN A 131 -11.70 -8.05 0.70
C ASN A 131 -11.63 -8.97 1.94
N ILE A 132 -12.76 -9.34 2.54
CA ILE A 132 -12.79 -10.33 3.63
C ILE A 132 -12.14 -11.66 3.21
N ARG A 133 -12.51 -12.19 2.02
CA ARG A 133 -11.89 -13.42 1.52
C ARG A 133 -10.37 -13.27 1.35
N ARG A 134 -9.93 -12.12 0.84
CA ARG A 134 -8.50 -11.83 0.67
C ARG A 134 -7.78 -11.74 2.02
N ILE A 135 -8.37 -11.08 3.01
CA ILE A 135 -7.86 -10.98 4.38
C ILE A 135 -7.72 -12.38 5.00
N HIS A 136 -8.76 -13.21 4.93
CA HIS A 136 -8.69 -14.57 5.45
C HIS A 136 -7.61 -15.41 4.77
N HIS A 137 -7.40 -15.22 3.47
CA HIS A 137 -6.32 -15.90 2.74
C HIS A 137 -4.94 -15.41 3.17
N ILE A 138 -4.75 -14.10 3.35
CA ILE A 138 -3.49 -13.53 3.86
C ILE A 138 -3.22 -14.08 5.26
N ILE A 139 -4.20 -14.05 6.15
CA ILE A 139 -4.12 -14.60 7.51
C ILE A 139 -3.80 -16.09 7.45
N SER A 140 -4.55 -16.88 6.67
CA SER A 140 -4.33 -18.32 6.62
C SER A 140 -2.92 -18.66 6.15
N GLU A 141 -2.36 -17.98 5.14
CA GLU A 141 -0.96 -18.18 4.75
C GLU A 141 0.03 -17.90 5.89
N TYR A 142 -0.24 -16.90 6.74
CA TYR A 142 0.59 -16.64 7.92
C TYR A 142 0.44 -17.69 9.01
N PHE A 143 -0.75 -18.28 9.16
CA PHE A 143 -1.08 -19.22 10.24
C PHE A 143 -1.05 -20.70 9.83
N ILE A 144 -0.88 -21.04 8.54
CA ILE A 144 -0.78 -22.43 8.04
C ILE A 144 0.44 -23.17 8.64
N GLY A 145 1.46 -22.44 9.15
CA GLY A 145 2.57 -23.02 9.91
C GLY A 145 2.31 -23.28 11.40
N LYS A 146 1.17 -22.82 11.97
CA LYS A 146 0.85 -22.92 13.40
C LYS A 146 -0.48 -23.64 13.61
N ARG A 147 -0.50 -24.94 13.32
CA ARG A 147 -1.71 -25.80 13.37
C ARG A 147 -2.34 -26.02 14.75
N ARG A 148 -1.88 -25.31 15.77
CA ARG A 148 -2.57 -25.17 17.06
C ARG A 148 -2.25 -23.77 17.54
N ARG A 149 -3.26 -22.97 17.96
CA ARG A 149 -3.25 -22.36 19.30
C ARG A 149 -4.39 -21.41 19.65
N ASN A 150 -4.41 -21.21 20.97
CA ASN A 150 -5.23 -20.40 21.85
C ASN A 150 -5.25 -18.91 21.52
N GLU A 151 -6.26 -18.24 22.08
CA GLU A 151 -6.59 -16.80 22.01
C GLU A 151 -5.39 -15.84 22.20
N ALA A 152 -4.38 -16.23 22.97
CA ALA A 152 -3.18 -15.43 23.21
C ALA A 152 -2.24 -15.28 22.00
N GLU A 153 -2.35 -16.13 20.96
CA GLU A 153 -1.60 -15.95 19.71
C GLU A 153 -2.37 -15.17 18.63
N ILE A 154 -3.67 -14.95 18.85
CA ILE A 154 -4.56 -14.17 17.97
C ILE A 154 -4.57 -12.69 18.38
N ARG A 155 -4.42 -12.41 19.68
CA ARG A 155 -4.24 -11.05 20.24
C ARG A 155 -2.81 -10.54 20.01
#